data_AF-A0A6N7CAI1-F1
#
_entry.id   AF-A0A6N7CAI1-F1
#
_cell.length_a   1.000
_cell.length_b   1.000
_cell.length_c   1.000
_cell.angle_alpha   90.00
_cell.angle_beta   90.00
_cell.angle_gamma   90.00
#
_symmetry.space_group_name_H-M   'P 1'
#
loop_
_entity.id
_entity.type
_entity.pdbx_description
1 polymer ?
#
loop_
_entity_poly.entity_id
_entity_poly.type
_entity_poly.pdbx_seq_one_letter_code
_entity_poly.pdbx_strand_id
1 'polypeptide(L)'
;MSLVGGAVLLAPAACSDRSGTAVSEPSTVSDAGPSTTDPATGPVTTAGVPYTESELQVTGSTGRVRYDVLIPQIEGGDPAVTAEFNESMRAALQDQIDGSGTDAFTLSSQEHSVAHIGEHVISGLLVTSWNADPPGAHPTPIVATVVVNADTAAPITLGDLFPDLPAGLQALSDSSARLLPETAAGPDFDRSGIEPTEANFANWLATPAGMEIHFNDYQVGPHAIGLVTVTVPWEDLADVIDPELAPVVSS
;
A
#
# COMPACT_ATOMS: atom_id res chain seq x y z
N MET A 1 48.48 9.60 23.76
CA MET A 1 49.78 8.91 23.80
C MET A 1 49.78 7.88 22.69
N SER A 2 50.77 7.95 21.80
CA SER A 2 50.84 7.27 20.50
C SER A 2 51.53 5.89 20.60
N LEU A 3 51.16 4.96 19.71
CA LEU A 3 51.94 3.88 19.04
C LEU A 3 50.90 2.86 18.46
N VAL A 4 50.59 2.82 17.16
CA VAL A 4 51.37 2.32 15.98
C VAL A 4 51.81 0.86 16.18
N GLY A 5 51.60 -0.10 15.28
CA GLY A 5 51.07 -0.11 13.92
C GLY A 5 51.09 -1.54 13.32
N GLY A 6 50.72 -1.67 12.04
CA GLY A 6 50.88 -2.91 11.27
C GLY A 6 50.00 -2.96 10.03
N ALA A 7 50.49 -2.36 8.93
CA ALA A 7 49.90 -2.36 7.60
C ALA A 7 50.39 -3.56 6.77
N VAL A 8 49.55 -4.08 5.87
CA VAL A 8 49.96 -4.74 4.62
C VAL A 8 49.05 -4.23 3.50
N LEU A 9 49.67 -3.82 2.39
CA LEU A 9 49.11 -3.14 1.24
C LEU A 9 49.27 -3.98 -0.04
N LEU A 10 48.29 -3.82 -0.94
CA LEU A 10 48.37 -3.72 -2.42
C LEU A 10 48.67 -4.95 -3.32
N ALA A 11 47.60 -5.46 -3.99
CA ALA A 11 47.23 -5.42 -5.44
C ALA A 11 48.33 -5.55 -6.56
N PRO A 12 48.06 -5.54 -7.91
CA PRO A 12 46.80 -5.53 -8.71
C PRO A 12 46.84 -6.33 -10.08
N ALA A 13 45.80 -6.09 -10.93
CA ALA A 13 45.70 -6.15 -12.42
C ALA A 13 45.48 -7.53 -13.11
N ALA A 14 44.71 -7.67 -14.20
CA ALA A 14 44.59 -6.82 -15.39
C ALA A 14 43.30 -7.04 -16.25
N CYS A 15 43.07 -6.08 -17.16
CA CYS A 15 41.98 -5.91 -18.14
C CYS A 15 42.10 -6.79 -19.41
N SER A 16 41.03 -6.90 -20.23
CA SER A 16 40.95 -6.33 -21.61
C SER A 16 39.73 -6.78 -22.43
N ASP A 17 39.27 -5.84 -23.27
CA ASP A 17 38.19 -5.88 -24.28
C ASP A 17 38.49 -6.64 -25.59
N ARG A 18 37.41 -6.87 -26.35
CA ARG A 18 37.20 -6.57 -27.80
C ARG A 18 37.19 -7.71 -28.86
N SER A 19 36.13 -7.62 -29.68
CA SER A 19 36.03 -7.89 -31.12
C SER A 19 35.87 -9.34 -31.65
N GLY A 20 34.75 -9.55 -32.35
CA GLY A 20 34.58 -10.59 -33.36
C GLY A 20 33.41 -10.25 -34.28
N THR A 21 33.70 -9.81 -35.51
CA THR A 21 32.74 -9.55 -36.60
C THR A 21 32.93 -10.61 -37.69
N ALA A 22 31.86 -11.20 -38.22
CA ALA A 22 31.78 -11.92 -39.51
C ALA A 22 30.30 -11.91 -39.97
N VAL A 23 29.86 -11.10 -40.95
CA VAL A 23 29.81 -11.26 -42.42
C VAL A 23 28.86 -12.38 -42.96
N SER A 24 27.68 -11.91 -43.39
CA SER A 24 26.74 -12.21 -44.52
C SER A 24 26.53 -13.60 -45.20
N GLU A 25 25.26 -14.07 -45.15
CA GLU A 25 24.24 -14.41 -46.21
C GLU A 25 24.57 -15.28 -47.48
N PRO A 26 23.57 -15.78 -48.29
CA PRO A 26 22.09 -15.92 -48.14
C PRO A 26 21.52 -17.30 -48.62
N SER A 27 20.19 -17.53 -48.51
CA SER A 27 19.44 -18.46 -49.40
C SER A 27 17.95 -18.11 -49.54
N THR A 28 17.63 -17.51 -50.70
CA THR A 28 16.48 -17.66 -51.62
C THR A 28 15.03 -17.92 -51.15
N VAL A 29 14.20 -16.90 -51.36
CA VAL A 29 12.89 -16.77 -52.08
C VAL A 29 11.89 -17.95 -52.17
N SER A 30 10.63 -17.68 -51.78
CA SER A 30 9.34 -18.08 -52.43
C SER A 30 8.21 -17.26 -51.77
N ASP A 31 7.66 -16.20 -52.39
CA ASP A 31 6.59 -16.11 -53.41
C ASP A 31 5.13 -16.18 -52.85
N ALA A 32 4.28 -15.34 -53.47
CA ALA A 32 2.82 -15.19 -53.40
C ALA A 32 2.20 -14.19 -52.38
N GLY A 33 1.71 -13.04 -52.89
CA GLY A 33 0.75 -12.13 -52.23
C GLY A 33 -0.71 -12.61 -52.36
N PRO A 34 -1.76 -11.75 -52.35
CA PRO A 34 -1.89 -10.34 -51.96
C PRO A 34 -2.90 -10.15 -50.79
N SER A 35 -3.10 -8.91 -50.31
CA SER A 35 -4.42 -8.30 -49.95
C SER A 35 -4.24 -7.19 -48.91
N THR A 36 -4.30 -5.95 -49.37
CA THR A 36 -4.65 -4.80 -48.55
C THR A 36 -6.10 -4.92 -48.12
N THR A 37 -6.31 -5.27 -46.85
CA THR A 37 -7.57 -5.01 -46.16
C THR A 37 -7.21 -4.30 -44.87
N ASP A 38 -7.66 -3.07 -44.78
CA ASP A 38 -7.51 -2.17 -43.65
C ASP A 38 -8.64 -2.48 -42.67
N PRO A 39 -8.39 -2.94 -41.43
CA PRO A 39 -9.32 -2.73 -40.36
C PRO A 39 -8.86 -1.47 -39.63
N ALA A 40 -9.59 -0.37 -39.86
CA ALA A 40 -9.68 0.70 -38.89
C ALA A 40 -10.35 0.12 -37.62
N THR A 41 -9.56 -0.55 -36.80
CA THR A 41 -9.92 -0.88 -35.42
C THR A 41 -9.70 0.41 -34.63
N GLY A 42 -10.73 1.26 -34.58
CA GLY A 42 -10.84 2.18 -33.46
C GLY A 42 -10.82 1.36 -32.16
N PRO A 43 -10.23 1.87 -31.06
CA PRO A 43 -10.27 1.16 -29.80
C PRO A 43 -11.74 0.94 -29.44
N VAL A 44 -12.14 -0.32 -29.38
CA VAL A 44 -13.39 -0.71 -28.74
C VAL A 44 -13.12 -0.48 -27.26
N THR A 45 -13.52 0.69 -26.75
CA THR A 45 -13.73 0.87 -25.31
C THR A 45 -14.83 -0.10 -24.93
N THR A 46 -14.44 -1.33 -24.62
CA THR A 46 -15.30 -2.28 -23.94
C THR A 46 -15.58 -1.61 -22.62
N ALA A 47 -16.80 -1.11 -22.41
CA ALA A 47 -17.22 -0.67 -21.09
C ALA A 47 -16.94 -1.85 -20.15
N GLY A 48 -15.92 -1.71 -19.31
CA GLY A 48 -15.45 -2.77 -18.45
C GLY A 48 -16.60 -3.25 -17.57
N VAL A 49 -16.59 -4.53 -17.22
CA VAL A 49 -17.45 -5.03 -16.13
C VAL A 49 -17.17 -4.13 -14.91
N PRO A 50 -18.17 -3.62 -14.18
CA PRO A 50 -17.88 -2.81 -13.00
C PRO A 50 -17.08 -3.62 -11.97
N TYR A 51 -16.29 -2.94 -11.14
CA TYR A 51 -15.69 -3.60 -9.98
C TYR A 51 -16.80 -4.02 -9.00
N THR A 52 -16.66 -5.21 -8.43
CA THR A 52 -17.53 -5.72 -7.38
C THR A 52 -16.72 -6.28 -6.23
N GLU A 53 -17.19 -6.04 -5.01
CA GLU A 53 -16.54 -6.52 -3.79
C GLU A 53 -16.68 -8.04 -3.65
N SER A 54 -15.60 -8.68 -3.19
CA SER A 54 -15.59 -10.06 -2.75
C SER A 54 -14.62 -10.22 -1.57
N GLU A 55 -14.46 -11.45 -1.07
CA GLU A 55 -13.53 -11.74 0.00
C GLU A 55 -12.84 -13.10 -0.22
N LEU A 56 -11.64 -13.23 0.33
CA LEU A 56 -10.88 -14.48 0.33
C LEU A 56 -10.57 -14.90 1.76
N GLN A 57 -10.96 -16.11 2.14
CA GLN A 57 -10.52 -16.72 3.38
C GLN A 57 -9.12 -17.32 3.21
N VAL A 58 -8.18 -16.86 4.04
CA VAL A 58 -6.78 -17.28 4.08
C VAL A 58 -6.52 -17.97 5.41
N THR A 59 -6.25 -19.27 5.37
CA THR A 59 -6.00 -20.10 6.56
C THR A 59 -4.65 -20.78 6.48
N GLY A 60 -3.92 -20.87 7.60
CA GLY A 60 -2.64 -21.59 7.62
C GLY A 60 -1.85 -21.47 8.91
N SER A 61 -0.61 -21.95 8.87
CA SER A 61 0.34 -21.82 9.97
C SER A 61 1.80 -21.85 9.50
N THR A 62 2.67 -21.06 10.15
CA THR A 62 4.12 -21.03 9.94
C THR A 62 4.89 -21.76 11.04
N GLY A 63 4.20 -22.53 11.90
CA GLY A 63 4.75 -23.09 13.14
C GLY A 63 4.88 -22.06 14.28
N ARG A 64 5.15 -20.80 13.95
CA ARG A 64 5.09 -19.65 14.87
C ARG A 64 3.69 -19.02 14.91
N VAL A 65 3.08 -18.85 13.74
CA VAL A 65 1.80 -18.15 13.60
C VAL A 65 0.73 -19.15 13.17
N ARG A 66 -0.51 -18.98 13.65
CA ARG A 66 -1.70 -19.63 13.10
C ARG A 66 -2.68 -18.55 12.69
N TYR A 67 -3.21 -18.61 11.47
CA TYR A 67 -4.07 -17.57 10.94
C TYR A 67 -5.30 -18.14 10.26
N ASP A 68 -6.43 -17.44 10.43
CA ASP A 68 -7.70 -17.64 9.74
C ASP A 68 -8.32 -16.25 9.54
N VAL A 69 -8.07 -15.66 8.37
CA VAL A 69 -8.35 -14.26 8.07
C VAL A 69 -9.14 -14.16 6.77
N LEU A 70 -10.16 -13.31 6.76
CA LEU A 70 -10.88 -12.87 5.58
C LEU A 70 -10.19 -11.58 5.10
N ILE A 71 -9.71 -11.59 3.86
CA ILE A 71 -9.16 -10.40 3.22
C ILE A 71 -10.16 -9.87 2.19
N PRO A 72 -10.35 -8.54 2.07
CA PRO A 72 -11.20 -7.97 1.06
C PRO A 72 -10.53 -8.15 -0.31
N GLN A 73 -11.35 -8.36 -1.33
CA GLN A 73 -10.94 -8.53 -2.72
C GLN A 73 -11.92 -7.78 -3.63
N ILE A 74 -11.50 -7.58 -4.86
CA ILE A 74 -12.37 -7.12 -5.94
C ILE A 74 -12.38 -8.11 -7.10
N GLU A 75 -13.47 -8.09 -7.86
CA GLU A 75 -13.66 -8.79 -9.12
C GLU A 75 -14.14 -7.80 -10.20
N GLY A 76 -14.09 -8.20 -11.48
CA GLY A 76 -14.50 -7.34 -12.60
C GLY A 76 -13.45 -6.29 -12.97
N GLY A 77 -13.87 -5.22 -13.63
CA GLY A 77 -13.04 -4.06 -14.00
C GLY A 77 -11.83 -4.36 -14.88
N ASP A 78 -10.79 -3.55 -14.72
CA ASP A 78 -9.50 -3.76 -15.36
C ASP A 78 -8.74 -4.90 -14.64
N PRO A 79 -8.36 -5.99 -15.35
CA PRO A 79 -7.64 -7.10 -14.74
C PRO A 79 -6.33 -6.72 -14.05
N ALA A 80 -5.64 -5.67 -14.50
CA ALA A 80 -4.40 -5.20 -13.87
C ALA A 80 -4.69 -4.56 -12.52
N VAL A 81 -5.73 -3.72 -12.43
CA VAL A 81 -6.16 -3.09 -11.17
C VAL A 81 -6.66 -4.16 -10.19
N THR A 82 -7.45 -5.12 -10.66
CA THR A 82 -7.91 -6.25 -9.85
C THR A 82 -6.75 -7.09 -9.33
N ALA A 83 -5.76 -7.39 -10.17
CA ALA A 83 -4.59 -8.14 -9.75
C ALA A 83 -3.80 -7.36 -8.68
N GLU A 84 -3.54 -6.08 -8.92
CA GLU A 84 -2.78 -5.22 -8.01
C GLU A 84 -3.46 -5.07 -6.65
N PHE A 85 -4.75 -4.70 -6.62
CA PHE A 85 -5.48 -4.55 -5.35
C PHE A 85 -5.50 -5.86 -4.57
N ASN A 86 -5.82 -6.97 -5.25
CA ASN A 86 -5.94 -8.27 -4.60
C ASN A 86 -4.59 -8.80 -4.10
N GLU A 87 -3.50 -8.55 -4.83
CA GLU A 87 -2.13 -8.90 -4.42
C GLU A 87 -1.64 -8.00 -3.28
N SER A 88 -1.90 -6.69 -3.34
CA SER A 88 -1.61 -5.75 -2.25
C SER A 88 -2.33 -6.14 -0.95
N MET A 89 -3.60 -6.55 -1.00
CA MET A 89 -4.32 -7.05 0.20
C MET A 89 -3.71 -8.36 0.74
N ARG A 90 -3.22 -9.25 -0.14
CA ARG A 90 -2.52 -10.47 0.28
C ARG A 90 -1.17 -10.16 0.90
N ALA A 91 -0.41 -9.22 0.31
CA ALA A 91 0.87 -8.76 0.83
C ALA A 91 0.71 -8.11 2.21
N ALA A 92 -0.32 -7.27 2.38
CA ALA A 92 -0.67 -6.68 3.68
C ALA A 92 -0.92 -7.74 4.77
N LEU A 93 -1.67 -8.81 4.47
CA LEU A 93 -1.81 -9.93 5.41
C LEU A 93 -0.48 -10.65 5.64
N GLN A 94 0.34 -10.85 4.60
CA GLN A 94 1.65 -11.49 4.73
C GLN A 94 2.58 -10.71 5.66
N ASP A 95 2.59 -9.37 5.59
CA ASP A 95 3.37 -8.53 6.50
C ASP A 95 2.93 -8.70 7.96
N GLN A 96 1.63 -8.88 8.21
CA GLN A 96 1.11 -9.16 9.56
C GLN A 96 1.48 -10.58 10.04
N ILE A 97 1.51 -11.57 9.13
CA ILE A 97 1.96 -12.94 9.43
C ILE A 97 3.45 -12.96 9.77
N ASP A 98 4.27 -12.23 9.00
CA ASP A 98 5.70 -12.13 9.25
C ASP A 98 5.95 -11.41 10.58
N GLY A 99 5.22 -10.32 10.80
CA GLY A 99 5.19 -9.55 12.04
C GLY A 99 6.58 -9.12 12.52
N SER A 100 6.66 -8.68 13.78
CA SER A 100 7.94 -8.45 14.44
C SER A 100 8.17 -9.45 15.57
N GLY A 101 9.44 -9.64 15.97
CA GLY A 101 9.81 -10.52 17.07
C GLY A 101 9.73 -12.02 16.77
N THR A 102 9.75 -12.83 17.83
CA THR A 102 9.80 -14.30 17.74
C THR A 102 8.64 -15.00 18.41
N ASP A 103 7.74 -14.25 19.05
CA ASP A 103 6.63 -14.81 19.83
C ASP A 103 5.66 -15.55 18.92
N ALA A 104 5.07 -16.65 19.44
CA ALA A 104 3.99 -17.33 18.76
C ALA A 104 2.68 -16.55 18.96
N PHE A 105 1.81 -16.57 17.95
CA PHE A 105 0.53 -15.86 18.01
C PHE A 105 -0.50 -16.42 17.03
N THR A 106 -1.72 -15.95 17.19
CA THR A 106 -2.83 -16.16 16.26
C THR A 106 -3.26 -14.85 15.60
N LEU A 107 -3.65 -14.93 14.33
CA LEU A 107 -4.36 -13.86 13.63
C LEU A 107 -5.75 -14.34 13.27
N SER A 108 -6.75 -13.51 13.54
CA SER A 108 -8.12 -13.70 13.07
C SER A 108 -8.69 -12.40 12.53
N SER A 109 -9.68 -12.47 11.64
CA SER A 109 -10.38 -11.25 11.17
C SER A 109 -10.96 -10.46 12.34
N GLN A 110 -10.81 -9.14 12.30
CA GLN A 110 -11.55 -8.22 13.16
C GLN A 110 -12.46 -7.32 12.32
N GLU A 111 -11.91 -6.65 11.31
CA GLU A 111 -12.65 -5.82 10.35
C GLU A 111 -11.96 -5.93 8.99
N HIS A 112 -12.74 -5.97 7.91
CA HIS A 112 -12.22 -5.99 6.56
C HIS A 112 -13.26 -5.43 5.59
N SER A 113 -12.83 -4.64 4.62
CA SER A 113 -13.72 -4.07 3.61
C SER A 113 -12.97 -3.61 2.37
N VAL A 114 -13.66 -3.60 1.24
CA VAL A 114 -13.34 -2.67 0.15
C VAL A 114 -14.01 -1.35 0.54
N ALA A 115 -13.25 -0.48 1.21
CA ALA A 115 -13.78 0.72 1.84
C ALA A 115 -14.37 1.72 0.82
N HIS A 116 -13.80 1.77 -0.39
CA HIS A 116 -14.29 2.63 -1.46
C HIS A 116 -13.92 2.08 -2.83
N ILE A 117 -14.87 2.14 -3.77
CA ILE A 117 -14.67 1.93 -5.20
C ILE A 117 -15.07 3.23 -5.89
N GLY A 118 -14.09 4.11 -6.14
CA GLY A 118 -14.25 5.36 -6.87
C GLY A 118 -14.15 5.18 -8.38
N GLU A 119 -14.26 6.29 -9.10
CA GLU A 119 -14.04 6.30 -10.55
C GLU A 119 -12.57 5.99 -10.90
N HIS A 120 -11.64 6.51 -10.10
CA HIS A 120 -10.19 6.46 -10.35
C HIS A 120 -9.40 5.81 -9.22
N VAL A 121 -10.02 5.44 -8.10
CA VAL A 121 -9.32 4.89 -6.92
C VAL A 121 -10.09 3.74 -6.28
N ILE A 122 -9.37 2.76 -5.76
CA ILE A 122 -9.94 1.69 -4.94
C ILE A 122 -9.19 1.64 -3.60
N SER A 123 -9.94 1.65 -2.50
CA SER A 123 -9.42 1.66 -1.14
C SER A 123 -9.86 0.40 -0.39
N GLY A 124 -8.94 -0.26 0.31
CA GLY A 124 -9.17 -1.50 1.05
C GLY A 124 -8.64 -1.42 2.47
N LEU A 125 -9.42 -1.91 3.43
CA LEU A 125 -9.07 -1.97 4.85
C LEU A 125 -8.96 -3.43 5.30
N LEU A 126 -7.90 -3.74 6.05
CA LEU A 126 -7.75 -5.01 6.77
C LEU A 126 -7.32 -4.73 8.20
N VAL A 127 -8.14 -5.16 9.14
CA VAL A 127 -7.83 -5.18 10.57
C VAL A 127 -7.89 -6.62 11.06
N THR A 128 -6.77 -7.12 11.57
CA THR A 128 -6.71 -8.44 12.20
C THR A 128 -6.53 -8.32 13.70
N SER A 129 -7.03 -9.31 14.43
CA SER A 129 -6.81 -9.47 15.86
C SER A 129 -5.57 -10.33 16.09
N TRP A 130 -4.47 -9.71 16.49
CA TRP A 130 -3.26 -10.39 16.94
C TRP A 130 -3.42 -10.84 18.38
N ASN A 131 -3.29 -12.13 18.64
CA ASN A 131 -3.41 -12.68 19.99
C ASN A 131 -2.23 -13.61 20.29
N ALA A 132 -1.42 -13.25 21.28
CA ALA A 132 -0.24 -14.00 21.70
C ALA A 132 -0.57 -15.47 22.05
N ASP A 133 0.42 -16.35 21.89
CA ASP A 133 0.39 -17.74 22.34
C ASP A 133 1.65 -18.02 23.20
N PRO A 134 1.52 -18.10 24.54
CA PRO A 134 0.28 -18.08 25.32
C PRO A 134 -0.40 -16.70 25.35
N PRO A 135 -1.75 -16.65 25.54
CA PRO A 135 -2.50 -15.39 25.53
C PRO A 135 -2.05 -14.36 26.56
N GLY A 136 -1.96 -13.11 26.10
CA GLY A 136 -1.73 -11.93 26.93
C GLY A 136 -3.00 -11.40 27.60
N ALA A 137 -2.97 -10.15 28.05
CA ALA A 137 -4.14 -9.52 28.71
C ALA A 137 -5.33 -9.34 27.77
N HIS A 138 -5.06 -9.03 26.49
CA HIS A 138 -6.03 -8.86 25.42
C HIS A 138 -5.33 -9.03 24.07
N PRO A 139 -6.09 -9.27 22.98
CA PRO A 139 -5.57 -9.15 21.63
C PRO A 139 -5.20 -7.70 21.29
N THR A 140 -4.37 -7.52 20.27
CA THR A 140 -3.97 -6.24 19.69
C THR A 140 -4.48 -6.19 18.25
N PRO A 141 -5.31 -5.20 17.87
CA PRO A 141 -5.66 -5.03 16.48
C PRO A 141 -4.46 -4.55 15.66
N ILE A 142 -4.25 -5.13 14.49
CA ILE A 142 -3.24 -4.71 13.51
C ILE A 142 -3.97 -4.20 12.27
N VAL A 143 -3.69 -2.96 11.90
CA VAL A 143 -4.29 -2.27 10.76
C VAL A 143 -3.37 -2.38 9.55
N ALA A 144 -3.96 -2.59 8.38
CA ALA A 144 -3.33 -2.36 7.08
C ALA A 144 -4.35 -1.77 6.10
N THR A 145 -3.87 -0.90 5.24
CA THR A 145 -4.66 -0.21 4.22
C THR A 145 -4.01 -0.36 2.85
N VAL A 146 -4.82 -0.42 1.80
CA VAL A 146 -4.37 -0.45 0.40
C VAL A 146 -5.14 0.61 -0.37
N VAL A 147 -4.43 1.43 -1.14
CA VAL A 147 -5.02 2.43 -2.04
C VAL A 147 -4.40 2.25 -3.42
N VAL A 148 -5.21 1.91 -4.42
CA VAL A 148 -4.76 1.64 -5.79
C VAL A 148 -5.39 2.65 -6.74
N ASN A 149 -4.55 3.25 -7.59
CA ASN A 149 -4.99 4.06 -8.72
C ASN A 149 -5.59 3.14 -9.80
N ALA A 150 -6.87 3.30 -10.09
CA ALA A 150 -7.62 2.49 -11.05
C ALA A 150 -7.34 2.87 -12.52
N ASP A 151 -6.70 4.01 -12.79
CA ASP A 151 -6.28 4.40 -14.13
C ASP A 151 -4.91 3.78 -14.51
N THR A 152 -4.05 3.57 -13.53
CA THR A 152 -2.66 3.12 -13.74
C THR A 152 -2.36 1.72 -13.23
N ALA A 153 -3.27 1.13 -12.44
CA ALA A 153 -3.06 -0.14 -11.74
C ALA A 153 -1.81 -0.14 -10.85
N ALA A 154 -1.56 0.98 -10.15
CA ALA A 154 -0.43 1.14 -9.25
C ALA A 154 -0.91 1.55 -7.85
N PRO A 155 -0.22 1.12 -6.77
CA PRO A 155 -0.46 1.66 -5.43
C PRO A 155 -0.20 3.18 -5.39
N ILE A 156 -0.96 3.89 -4.58
CA ILE A 156 -0.71 5.30 -4.24
C ILE A 156 -0.09 5.34 -2.84
N THR A 157 1.17 5.76 -2.73
CA THR A 157 1.83 5.96 -1.43
C THR A 157 1.74 7.41 -0.97
N LEU A 158 2.08 7.69 0.30
CA LEU A 158 2.20 9.07 0.80
C LEU A 158 3.25 9.87 0.01
N GLY A 159 4.34 9.21 -0.41
CA GLY A 159 5.41 9.84 -1.20
C GLY A 159 4.98 10.17 -2.63
N ASP A 160 4.02 9.42 -3.19
CA ASP A 160 3.40 9.77 -4.47
C ASP A 160 2.41 10.93 -4.29
N LEU A 161 1.60 10.88 -3.22
CA LEU A 161 0.52 11.83 -2.97
C LEU A 161 1.02 13.24 -2.64
N PHE A 162 2.15 13.36 -1.94
CA PHE A 162 2.72 14.63 -1.49
C PHE A 162 4.07 14.92 -2.15
N PRO A 163 4.14 15.81 -3.16
CA PRO A 163 5.39 16.19 -3.81
C PRO A 163 6.43 16.78 -2.84
N ASP A 164 5.95 17.47 -1.79
CA ASP A 164 6.72 17.83 -0.59
C ASP A 164 6.20 16.99 0.59
N LEU A 165 6.72 15.78 0.73
CA LEU A 165 6.29 14.84 1.74
C LEU A 165 6.35 15.41 3.18
N PRO A 166 7.44 16.09 3.62
CA PRO A 166 7.43 16.78 4.92
C PRO A 166 6.28 17.77 5.10
N ALA A 167 5.93 18.56 4.09
CA ALA A 167 4.80 19.49 4.16
C ALA A 167 3.45 18.77 4.24
N GLY A 168 3.27 17.69 3.46
CA GLY A 168 2.08 16.84 3.52
C GLY A 168 1.87 16.20 4.90
N LEU A 169 2.92 15.60 5.46
CA LEU A 169 2.88 15.01 6.80
C LEU A 169 2.58 16.05 7.89
N GLN A 170 3.10 17.28 7.74
CA GLN A 170 2.76 18.37 8.66
C GLN A 170 1.28 18.75 8.56
N ALA A 171 0.72 18.85 7.34
CA ALA A 171 -0.70 19.14 7.15
C ALA A 171 -1.61 18.05 7.75
N LEU A 172 -1.24 16.78 7.64
CA LEU A 172 -1.95 15.66 8.27
C LEU A 172 -1.88 15.72 9.80
N SER A 173 -0.71 16.07 10.35
CA SER A 173 -0.53 16.28 11.79
C SER A 173 -1.42 17.40 12.31
N ASP A 174 -1.41 18.55 11.65
CA ASP A 174 -2.19 19.73 12.05
C ASP A 174 -3.71 19.48 11.95
N SER A 175 -4.14 18.77 10.90
CA SER A 175 -5.55 18.39 10.72
C SER A 175 -5.98 17.37 11.77
N SER A 176 -5.19 16.33 12.00
CA SER A 176 -5.45 15.32 13.04
C SER A 176 -5.51 15.96 14.43
N ALA A 177 -4.63 16.93 14.72
CA ALA A 177 -4.63 17.68 15.95
C ALA A 177 -5.93 18.44 16.24
N ARG A 178 -6.63 18.87 15.18
CA ARG A 178 -7.93 19.53 15.25
C ARG A 178 -9.10 18.55 15.34
N LEU A 179 -9.00 17.40 14.67
CA LEU A 179 -10.08 16.42 14.55
C LEU A 179 -10.14 15.43 15.72
N LEU A 180 -9.00 14.97 16.24
CA LEU A 180 -8.92 13.97 17.31
C LEU A 180 -9.72 14.30 18.59
N PRO A 181 -9.80 15.57 19.05
CA PRO A 181 -10.60 15.93 20.22
C PRO A 181 -12.08 15.57 20.13
N GLU A 182 -12.63 15.40 18.92
CA GLU A 182 -14.03 15.04 18.69
C GLU A 182 -14.26 13.51 18.59
N THR A 183 -13.18 12.72 18.67
CA THR A 183 -13.21 11.26 18.63
C THR A 183 -13.19 10.64 20.04
N ALA A 184 -13.16 9.30 20.11
CA ALA A 184 -12.95 8.58 21.38
C ALA A 184 -11.59 8.88 22.05
N ALA A 185 -10.60 9.39 21.30
CA ALA A 185 -9.33 9.85 21.88
C ALA A 185 -9.50 11.06 22.79
N GLY A 186 -10.49 11.91 22.52
CA GLY A 186 -10.79 13.10 23.29
C GLY A 186 -9.69 14.17 23.23
N PRO A 187 -9.83 15.28 23.97
CA PRO A 187 -8.90 16.41 23.92
C PRO A 187 -7.50 16.10 24.48
N ASP A 188 -7.38 15.05 25.29
CA ASP A 188 -6.14 14.60 25.95
C ASP A 188 -5.44 13.45 25.19
N PHE A 189 -5.68 13.33 23.89
CA PHE A 189 -5.05 12.33 23.04
C PHE A 189 -3.52 12.39 23.06
N ASP A 190 -2.85 11.27 22.78
CA ASP A 190 -1.38 11.21 22.72
C ASP A 190 -0.86 11.95 21.48
N ARG A 191 -0.19 13.08 21.71
CA ARG A 191 0.37 13.94 20.67
C ARG A 191 1.51 13.29 19.90
N SER A 192 2.24 12.34 20.50
CA SER A 192 3.33 11.64 19.81
C SER A 192 2.83 10.77 18.66
N GLY A 193 1.59 10.26 18.79
CA GLY A 193 0.91 9.48 17.76
C GLY A 193 0.59 10.21 16.46
N ILE A 194 0.73 11.54 16.44
CA ILE A 194 0.49 12.37 15.25
C ILE A 194 1.72 13.19 14.85
N GLU A 195 2.92 12.89 15.35
CA GLU A 195 4.14 13.52 14.83
C GLU A 195 4.22 13.34 13.31
N PRO A 196 4.69 14.34 12.54
CA PRO A 196 4.68 14.35 11.07
C PRO A 196 5.72 13.38 10.49
N THR A 197 5.45 12.09 10.64
CA THR A 197 6.27 10.99 10.15
C THR A 197 5.41 10.07 9.29
N GLU A 198 6.00 9.47 8.27
CA GLU A 198 5.28 8.53 7.39
C GLU A 198 4.64 7.39 8.19
N ALA A 199 5.35 6.86 9.20
CA ALA A 199 4.85 5.77 10.03
C ALA A 199 3.55 6.09 10.77
N ASN A 200 3.38 7.34 11.23
CA ASN A 200 2.18 7.76 11.95
C ASN A 200 0.95 7.91 11.04
N PHE A 201 1.16 8.06 9.73
CA PHE A 201 0.10 8.27 8.74
C PHE A 201 0.06 7.18 7.65
N ALA A 202 0.77 6.07 7.86
CA ALA A 202 0.89 4.99 6.88
C ALA A 202 -0.44 4.28 6.58
N ASN A 203 -1.35 4.26 7.55
CA ASN A 203 -2.66 3.63 7.44
C ASN A 203 -3.69 4.68 7.02
N TRP A 204 -3.96 4.77 5.73
CA TRP A 204 -4.92 5.72 5.19
C TRP A 204 -5.70 5.14 4.02
N LEU A 205 -6.90 5.69 3.80
CA LEU A 205 -7.80 5.33 2.72
C LEU A 205 -8.23 6.58 1.96
N ALA A 206 -8.32 6.48 0.64
CA ALA A 206 -8.97 7.49 -0.18
C ALA A 206 -10.49 7.27 -0.14
N THR A 207 -11.24 8.27 0.31
CA THR A 207 -12.71 8.25 0.33
C THR A 207 -13.26 9.55 -0.29
N PRO A 208 -14.54 9.60 -0.72
CA PRO A 208 -15.12 10.83 -1.23
C PRO A 208 -15.16 11.97 -0.20
N ALA A 209 -15.16 11.65 1.10
CA ALA A 209 -15.22 12.64 2.18
C ALA A 209 -13.83 13.23 2.52
N GLY A 210 -12.74 12.55 2.14
CA GLY A 210 -11.39 12.94 2.53
C GLY A 210 -10.43 11.76 2.63
N MET A 211 -9.23 12.08 3.11
CA MET A 211 -8.22 11.10 3.49
C MET A 211 -8.57 10.54 4.87
N GLU A 212 -9.03 9.30 4.92
CA GLU A 212 -9.38 8.63 6.17
C GLU A 212 -8.14 7.97 6.78
N ILE A 213 -7.68 8.47 7.93
CA ILE A 213 -6.50 7.99 8.66
C ILE A 213 -6.94 7.03 9.77
N HIS A 214 -6.35 5.83 9.79
CA HIS A 214 -6.60 4.81 10.80
C HIS A 214 -5.41 4.70 11.76
N PHE A 215 -5.56 5.19 12.98
CA PHE A 215 -4.49 5.12 13.98
C PHE A 215 -4.39 3.72 14.58
N ASN A 216 -3.16 3.23 14.74
CA ASN A 216 -2.90 1.94 15.38
C ASN A 216 -3.35 1.91 16.84
N ASP A 217 -3.50 0.71 17.39
CA ASP A 217 -3.71 0.52 18.83
C ASP A 217 -2.65 1.27 19.63
N TYR A 218 -3.05 1.90 20.73
CA TYR A 218 -2.21 2.77 21.57
C TYR A 218 -1.64 4.03 20.93
N GLN A 219 -1.80 4.28 19.62
CA GLN A 219 -1.10 5.37 18.94
C GLN A 219 -1.54 6.75 19.44
N VAL A 220 -2.85 6.98 19.55
CA VAL A 220 -3.41 8.28 19.96
C VAL A 220 -4.16 8.24 21.29
N GLY A 221 -4.22 7.08 21.94
CA GLY A 221 -4.94 6.88 23.20
C GLY A 221 -4.88 5.43 23.68
N PRO A 222 -5.39 5.13 24.88
CA PRO A 222 -5.26 3.78 25.47
C PRO A 222 -6.13 2.74 24.76
N HIS A 223 -5.69 1.48 24.67
CA HIS A 223 -6.46 0.37 24.06
C HIS A 223 -7.96 0.31 24.40
N ALA A 224 -8.36 0.71 25.61
CA ALA A 224 -9.76 0.71 26.05
C ALA A 224 -10.70 1.60 25.21
N ILE A 225 -10.19 2.58 24.46
CA ILE A 225 -11.01 3.41 23.56
C ILE A 225 -11.22 2.79 22.17
N GLY A 226 -10.54 1.67 21.87
CA GLY A 226 -10.53 1.04 20.56
C GLY A 226 -9.66 1.76 19.53
N LEU A 227 -9.70 1.29 18.29
CA LEU A 227 -9.07 1.98 17.16
C LEU A 227 -9.75 3.33 16.93
N VAL A 228 -8.95 4.33 16.55
CA VAL A 228 -9.41 5.69 16.30
C VAL A 228 -9.15 6.03 14.84
N THR A 229 -10.14 6.64 14.21
CA THR A 229 -10.09 7.07 12.81
C THR A 229 -10.46 8.56 12.72
N VAL A 230 -9.80 9.29 11.83
CA VAL A 230 -10.20 10.66 11.45
C VAL A 230 -10.24 10.78 9.95
N THR A 231 -11.16 11.57 9.41
CA THR A 231 -11.19 11.91 7.99
C THR A 231 -10.70 13.34 7.83
N VAL A 232 -9.53 13.51 7.21
CA VAL A 232 -9.00 14.82 6.83
C VAL A 232 -9.66 15.23 5.51
N PRO A 233 -10.48 16.30 5.48
CA PRO A 233 -11.12 16.74 4.25
C PRO A 233 -10.09 17.07 3.16
N TRP A 234 -10.40 16.75 1.91
CA TRP A 234 -9.47 17.00 0.79
C TRP A 234 -9.13 18.48 0.64
N GLU A 235 -10.06 19.38 0.99
CA GLU A 235 -9.81 20.83 0.98
C GLU A 235 -8.70 21.27 1.95
N ASP A 236 -8.49 20.55 3.05
CA ASP A 236 -7.43 20.86 4.02
C ASP A 236 -6.04 20.44 3.50
N LEU A 237 -5.99 19.64 2.44
CA LEU A 237 -4.78 19.12 1.81
C LEU A 237 -4.53 19.69 0.40
N ALA A 238 -5.41 20.56 -0.09
CA ALA A 238 -5.40 21.03 -1.47
C ALA A 238 -4.10 21.75 -1.90
N ASP A 239 -3.40 22.38 -0.96
CA ASP A 239 -2.15 23.09 -1.21
C ASP A 239 -0.90 22.19 -1.19
N VAL A 240 -1.03 20.94 -0.72
CA VAL A 240 0.11 20.01 -0.51
C VAL A 240 0.03 18.72 -1.33
N ILE A 241 -1.17 18.34 -1.79
CA ILE A 241 -1.37 17.17 -2.66
C ILE A 241 -0.85 17.44 -4.08
N ASP A 242 -0.32 16.40 -4.73
CA ASP A 242 -0.01 16.44 -6.15
C ASP A 242 -1.29 16.75 -6.96
N PRO A 243 -1.33 17.85 -7.73
CA PRO A 243 -2.52 18.23 -8.49
C PRO A 243 -2.97 17.18 -9.52
N GLU A 244 -2.10 16.29 -9.97
CA GLU A 244 -2.46 15.18 -10.87
C GLU A 244 -3.17 14.05 -10.11
N LEU A 245 -2.84 13.82 -8.84
CA LEU A 245 -3.46 12.79 -8.00
C LEU A 245 -4.68 13.29 -7.22
N ALA A 246 -4.82 14.59 -6.98
CA ALA A 246 -6.00 15.16 -6.31
C ALA A 246 -7.36 14.69 -6.89
N PRO A 247 -7.62 14.74 -8.22
CA PRO A 247 -8.89 14.23 -8.77
C PRO A 247 -9.01 12.71 -8.69
N VAL A 248 -7.90 11.97 -8.59
CA VAL A 248 -7.89 10.51 -8.47
C VAL A 248 -8.35 10.10 -7.07
N VAL A 249 -7.70 10.61 -6.02
CA VAL A 249 -7.99 10.18 -4.64
C VAL A 249 -9.32 10.72 -4.10
N SER A 250 -9.87 11.76 -4.73
CA SER A 250 -11.16 12.34 -4.35
C SER A 250 -12.36 11.79 -5.14
N SER A 251 -12.13 10.89 -6.11
CA SER A 251 -13.16 10.34 -7.00
C SER A 251 -14.13 9.38 -6.31
#